data_AF-A0A6N4AHS1-F1
#
_entry.id   AF-A0A6N4AHS1-F1
#
_cell.length_a   1.000
_cell.length_b   1.000
_cell.length_c   1.000
_cell.angle_alpha   90.00
_cell.angle_beta   90.00
_cell.angle_gamma   90.00
#
_symmetry.space_group_name_H-M   'P 1'
#
loop_
_entity.id
_entity.type
_entity.pdbx_description
1 polymer ?
#
loop_
_entity_poly.entity_id
_entity_poly.type
_entity_poly.pdbx_seq_one_letter_code
_entity_poly.pdbx_strand_id
1 'polypeptide(L)' 'MEKLKIYLADDDEDDRQIFREAFNDINSGNLLRTSSSGLEVIDYLSANDKIPDIIFGHKYGPDVWY' A
#
# COMPACT_ATOMS: atom_id res chain seq x y z
N MET A 1 1.36 -11.43 -18.67
CA MET A 1 0.93 -11.60 -17.27
C MET A 1 0.29 -10.30 -16.83
N GLU A 2 -0.86 -10.36 -16.15
CA GLU A 2 -1.44 -9.14 -15.57
C GLU A 2 -0.57 -8.65 -14.41
N LYS A 3 -0.43 -7.33 -14.30
CA LYS A 3 0.38 -6.69 -13.26
C LYS A 3 -0.48 -6.55 -12.02
N LEU A 4 0.02 -7.06 -10.89
CA LEU A 4 -0.65 -6.89 -9.61
C LEU A 4 -0.56 -5.43 -9.16
N LYS A 5 -1.65 -4.91 -8.62
CA LYS A 5 -1.72 -3.63 -7.92
C LYS A 5 -1.64 -3.89 -6.43
N ILE A 6 -0.57 -3.40 -5.83
CA ILE A 6 -0.28 -3.55 -4.42
C ILE A 6 -0.43 -2.19 -3.77
N TYR A 7 -1.13 -2.15 -2.64
CA TYR A 7 -1.27 -0.96 -1.80
C TYR A 7 -0.63 -1.23 -0.44
N LEU A 8 0.30 -0.38 -0.01
CA LEU A 8 0.88 -0.41 1.34
C LEU A 8 0.35 0.76 2.16
N ALA A 9 -0.28 0.49 3.30
CA ALA A 9 -0.57 1.48 4.32
C ALA A 9 0.31 1.23 5.55
N ASP A 10 1.20 2.17 5.80
CA ASP A 10 2.12 2.14 6.93
C ASP A 10 2.35 3.59 7.32
N ASP A 11 2.19 3.97 8.59
CA ASP A 11 2.33 5.34 9.07
C ASP A 11 3.80 5.77 9.23
N ASP A 12 4.72 4.81 9.33
CA ASP A 12 6.15 5.04 9.37
C ASP A 12 6.73 5.26 7.96
N GLU A 13 7.43 6.39 7.73
CA GLU A 13 8.03 6.70 6.42
C GLU A 13 9.24 5.81 6.09
N ASP A 14 10.02 5.43 7.10
CA ASP A 14 11.21 4.60 6.89
C ASP A 14 10.78 3.19 6.44
N ASP A 15 9.72 2.63 7.05
CA ASP A 15 9.15 1.34 6.61
C ASP A 15 8.58 1.42 5.18
N ARG A 16 7.89 2.51 4.82
CA ARG A 16 7.42 2.75 3.44
C ARG A 16 8.60 2.82 2.45
N GLN A 17 9.68 3.49 2.82
CA GLN A 17 10.85 3.64 1.97
C GLN A 17 11.55 2.29 1.76
N ILE A 18 11.81 1.56 2.84
CA ILE A 18 12.43 0.22 2.78
C ILE A 18 11.61 -0.72 1.88
N PHE A 19 10.28 -0.69 2.00
CA PHE A 19 9.41 -1.51 1.16
C PHE A 19 9.49 -1.10 -0.32
N ARG A 20 9.50 0.20 -0.63
CA ARG A 20 9.63 0.70 -2.01
C ARG A 20 10.96 0.28 -2.64
N GLU A 21 12.05 0.39 -1.90
CA GLU A 21 13.37 -0.04 -2.36
C GLU A 21 13.39 -1.54 -2.66
N ALA A 22 12.97 -2.37 -1.71
CA ALA A 22 12.89 -3.82 -1.89
C ALA A 22 11.94 -4.21 -3.05
N PHE A 23 10.81 -3.53 -3.20
CA PHE A 23 9.86 -3.75 -4.29
C PHE A 23 10.48 -3.45 -5.67
N ASN A 24 11.22 -2.35 -5.77
CA ASN A 24 11.90 -1.95 -7.00
C ASN A 24 13.05 -2.90 -7.35
N ASP A 25 13.81 -3.36 -6.35
CA ASP A 25 14.94 -4.29 -6.55
C ASP A 25 14.50 -5.65 -7.10
N ILE A 26 13.32 -6.13 -6.71
CA ILE A 26 12.76 -7.39 -7.21
C ILE A 26 12.28 -7.25 -8.68
N ASN A 27 12.09 -6.02 -9.17
CA ASN A 27 11.64 -5.66 -10.52
C ASN A 27 10.56 -6.60 -11.09
N SER A 28 9.41 -6.63 -10.40
CA SER A 28 8.31 -7.55 -10.73
C SER A 28 7.35 -7.05 -11.81
N GLY A 29 7.49 -5.79 -12.26
CA GLY A 29 6.57 -5.13 -13.19
C GLY A 29 5.19 -4.81 -12.61
N ASN A 30 4.91 -5.21 -11.36
CA ASN A 30 3.72 -4.88 -10.59
C ASN A 30 3.67 -3.38 -10.25
N LEU A 31 2.51 -2.90 -9.82
CA LEU A 31 2.28 -1.51 -9.44
C LEU A 31 2.20 -1.41 -7.92
N LEU A 32 3.00 -0.54 -7.32
CA LEU A 32 2.97 -0.23 -5.89
C LEU A 32 2.43 1.18 -5.66
N ARG A 33 1.48 1.30 -4.73
CA ARG A 33 1.04 2.57 -4.14
C ARG A 33 1.26 2.49 -2.63
N THR A 34 1.64 3.60 -2.01
CA THR A 34 1.75 3.68 -0.54
C THR A 34 0.93 4.85 0.00
N SER A 35 0.43 4.72 1.23
CA SER A 35 -0.17 5.80 2.02
C SER A 35 0.37 5.76 3.45
N SER A 36 0.27 6.88 4.15
CA SER A 36 0.62 6.99 5.58
C SER A 36 -0.56 6.69 6.52
N SER A 37 -1.72 6.33 5.98
CA SER A 37 -2.94 6.07 6.76
C SER A 37 -3.83 5.04 6.07
N GLY A 38 -4.55 4.27 6.88
CA GLY A 38 -5.62 3.38 6.43
C GLY A 38 -6.85 4.14 5.89
N LEU A 39 -7.11 5.36 6.37
CA LEU A 39 -8.19 6.20 5.84
C LEU A 39 -8.00 6.52 4.36
N GLU A 40 -6.77 6.83 3.94
CA GLU A 40 -6.46 7.05 2.53
C GLU A 40 -6.69 5.81 1.66
N VAL A 41 -6.53 4.60 2.24
CA VAL A 41 -6.86 3.35 1.56
C VAL A 41 -8.37 3.23 1.40
N ILE A 42 -9.14 3.49 2.45
CA ILE A 42 -10.61 3.43 2.42
C ILE A 42 -11.16 4.46 1.42
N ASP A 43 -10.65 5.69 1.43
CA ASP A 43 -11.01 6.73 0.46
C ASP A 43 -10.67 6.30 -0.97
N TYR A 44 -9.49 5.71 -1.18
CA TYR A 44 -9.10 5.18 -2.48
C TYR A 44 -10.06 4.08 -2.96
N LEU A 45 -10.39 3.11 -2.10
CA LEU A 45 -11.32 2.01 -2.42
C LEU A 45 -12.74 2.52 -2.71
N SER A 46 -13.17 3.55 -1.99
CA SER A 46 -14.51 4.13 -2.14
C SER A 46 -14.65 4.98 -3.41
N ALA A 47 -13.55 5.60 -3.85
CA ALA A 47 -13.54 6.50 -5.01
C ALA A 47 -13.19 5.80 -6.35
N ASN A 48 -12.75 4.55 -6.34
CA ASN A 48 -12.25 3.86 -7.55
C ASN A 48 -12.90 2.49 -7.75
N ASP A 49 -13.41 2.24 -8.96
CA ASP A 49 -13.92 0.92 -9.37
C ASP A 49 -12.80 -0.14 -9.46
N LYS A 50 -11.55 0.30 -9.61
CA LYS A 50 -10.37 -0.57 -9.73
C LYS A 50 -9.64 -0.65 -8.40
N ILE A 51 -9.95 -1.67 -7.62
CA ILE A 51 -9.31 -1.93 -6.34
C ILE A 51 -7.91 -2.59 -6.49
N PRO A 52 -7.05 -2.51 -5.46
CA PRO A 52 -5.79 -3.24 -5.41
C PRO A 52 -6.05 -4.75 -5.33
N ASP A 53 -5.12 -5.53 -5.88
CA ASP A 53 -5.13 -7.00 -5.75
C ASP A 53 -4.65 -7.43 -4.35
N ILE A 54 -3.75 -6.64 -3.75
CA ILE A 54 -3.16 -6.90 -2.44
C ILE A 54 -3.09 -5.59 -1.65
N ILE A 55 -3.46 -5.62 -0.37
CA ILE A 55 -3.28 -4.53 0.57
C ILE A 55 -2.39 -5.03 1.73
N PHE A 56 -1.27 -4.37 1.96
CA PHE A 56 -0.43 -4.53 3.16
C PHE A 56 -0.77 -3.41 4.13
N GLY A 57 -0.95 -3.74 5.41
CA GLY A 57 -1.24 -2.78 6.47
C GLY A 57 -0.36 -3.03 7.70
N HIS A 58 0.25 -1.98 8.23
CA HIS A 58 0.96 -2.04 9.52
C HIS A 58 -0.04 -2.10 10.69
N LYS A 59 0.14 -3.01 11.64
CA LYS A 59 -0.84 -3.27 12.71
C LYS A 59 -0.57 -2.54 14.04
N TYR A 60 0.54 -1.82 14.17
CA TYR A 60 0.94 -1.18 15.42
C TYR A 60 0.74 0.34 15.38
N GLY A 61 -0.46 0.77 15.74
CA GLY A 61 -0.82 2.16 15.96
C GLY A 61 -2.30 2.25 16.34
N PRO A 62 -2.73 3.17 17.22
CA PRO A 62 -4.12 3.23 17.69
C PRO A 62 -5.14 3.53 16.56
N ASP A 63 -4.70 3.98 15.39
CA ASP A 63 -5.56 4.65 14.40
C ASP A 63 -5.56 4.03 12.98
N VAL A 64 -5.13 2.78 12.81
CA VAL A 64 -4.98 2.23 11.42
C VAL A 64 -6.30 1.70 10.83
N TRP A 65 -7.33 1.48 11.65
CA TRP A 65 -8.65 1.00 11.19
C TRP A 65 -9.78 1.56 12.05
N TYR A 66 -10.07 2.85 11.91
CA TYR A 66 -11.31 3.45 12.41
C TYR A 66 -11.98 4.28 11.32
#